data_AF-A0A2T2YQP2-F1
#
_entry.id   AF-A0A2T2YQP2-F1
#
_cell.length_a   1.000
_cell.length_b   1.000
_cell.length_c   1.000
_cell.angle_alpha   90.00
_cell.angle_beta   90.00
_cell.angle_gamma   90.00
#
_symmetry.space_group_name_H-M   'P 1'
#
loop_
_entity.id
_entity.type
_entity.pdbx_description
1 polymer ?
#
loop_
_entity_poly.entity_id
_entity_poly.type
_entity_poly.pdbx_seq_one_letter_code
_entity_poly.pdbx_strand_id
1 'polypeptide(L)'
;MAHGIARELAAVAPEGWHELTAVFALTVVVGGGEVVFTDDQDRVLRADPPESVLELVREHRDLSAAFDSGPWWRLFVRLDRAGHLQVDYDYGDEPFPDDQLLAPEAYLADLRAYPRDRVPVWLGAYIGHGDRQSRPPAVAARQARADRAEGVVPVVSDDDFPDLPTLWSRWAVMAAAFVAAGSQWGPRVLPSLGWFEGARRGGSTLYLLPGGRAVLSGGVWEAPALDAAYNGGAPLPRLYAGAPEWVSNSVLNPRFGDGLLSFCYWWEDGRWYHGESPSADHLSDALPGVWTSATVAQVIRGLIDGEADDELRSAVDTLVAAAEANVVTRETLVAVFGDDGGFDVDGAFNQLTLAGATPTGPAPLPRPEALERVRGHIGEAGIDTDGYPLDRLHADRISVGWMVYVPAEPDEVAIGRAVFYVADDGVLEQSSSSIPPSVYVEGFEQRFRERRGALRAG
;
A
#
# COMPACT_ATOMS: atom_id res chain seq x y z
N MET A 1 28.18 -20.04 -31.59
CA MET A 1 27.61 -18.80 -32.20
C MET A 1 27.62 -17.61 -31.24
N ALA A 2 27.36 -17.77 -29.94
CA ALA A 2 27.52 -16.72 -28.92
C ALA A 2 28.83 -15.91 -29.01
N HIS A 3 29.99 -16.57 -29.17
CA HIS A 3 31.29 -15.89 -29.36
C HIS A 3 31.36 -15.08 -30.67
N GLY A 4 30.60 -15.45 -31.70
CA GLY A 4 30.46 -14.68 -32.94
C GLY A 4 29.69 -13.39 -32.71
N ILE A 5 28.54 -13.47 -32.05
CA ILE A 5 27.71 -12.33 -31.63
C ILE A 5 28.53 -11.33 -30.81
N ALA A 6 29.20 -11.81 -29.76
CA ALA A 6 30.00 -10.97 -28.86
C ALA A 6 31.16 -10.25 -29.60
N ARG A 7 31.82 -10.93 -30.55
CA ARG A 7 32.92 -10.38 -31.32
C ARG A 7 32.46 -9.31 -32.32
N GLU A 8 31.35 -9.52 -33.02
CA GLU A 8 30.77 -8.53 -33.94
C GLU A 8 30.30 -7.29 -33.17
N LEU A 9 29.71 -7.48 -31.99
CA LEU A 9 29.36 -6.39 -31.08
C LEU A 9 30.60 -5.62 -30.59
N ALA A 10 31.67 -6.31 -30.20
CA ALA A 10 32.92 -5.68 -29.79
C ALA A 10 33.62 -4.92 -30.92
N ALA A 11 33.41 -5.31 -32.19
CA ALA A 11 34.00 -4.66 -33.35
C ALA A 11 33.45 -3.24 -33.60
N VAL A 12 32.24 -2.95 -33.11
CA VAL A 12 31.61 -1.62 -33.19
C VAL A 12 31.71 -0.82 -31.88
N ALA A 13 32.43 -1.35 -30.89
CA ALA A 13 32.58 -0.72 -29.60
C ALA A 13 33.39 0.59 -29.68
N PRO A 14 32.99 1.66 -28.96
CA PRO A 14 33.73 2.91 -28.96
C PRO A 14 35.09 2.76 -28.27
N GLU A 15 36.07 3.57 -28.65
CA GLU A 15 37.37 3.57 -27.97
C GLU A 15 37.21 3.85 -26.47
N GLY A 16 37.92 3.10 -25.62
CA GLY A 16 37.85 3.26 -24.17
C GLY A 16 36.71 2.49 -23.47
N TRP A 17 35.92 1.68 -24.19
CA TRP A 17 34.94 0.77 -23.57
C TRP A 17 35.62 -0.28 -22.68
N HIS A 18 35.06 -0.59 -21.51
CA HIS A 18 35.54 -1.65 -20.63
C HIS A 18 34.53 -2.78 -20.45
N GLU A 19 33.24 -2.49 -20.63
CA GLU A 19 32.14 -3.44 -20.58
C GLU A 19 31.15 -3.19 -21.72
N LEU A 20 30.65 -4.27 -22.30
CA LEU A 20 29.48 -4.30 -23.17
C LEU A 20 28.40 -5.18 -22.52
N THR A 21 27.17 -4.67 -22.50
CA THR A 21 25.97 -5.48 -22.28
C THR A 21 25.02 -5.34 -23.45
N ALA A 22 24.38 -6.43 -23.87
CA ALA A 22 23.37 -6.41 -24.92
C ALA A 22 22.19 -7.29 -24.54
N VAL A 23 21.00 -6.81 -24.88
CA VAL A 23 19.74 -7.53 -24.68
C VAL A 23 19.03 -7.63 -26.02
N PHE A 24 18.63 -8.84 -26.39
CA PHE A 24 17.85 -9.09 -27.59
C PHE A 24 16.52 -9.73 -27.24
N ALA A 25 15.41 -9.24 -27.78
CA ALA A 25 14.07 -9.78 -27.61
C ALA A 25 13.48 -10.15 -28.97
N LEU A 26 13.22 -11.44 -29.20
CA LEU A 26 12.89 -11.97 -30.53
C LEU A 26 11.71 -12.95 -30.49
N THR A 27 10.92 -12.89 -31.56
CA THR A 27 9.92 -13.88 -31.99
C THR A 27 10.15 -14.20 -33.47
N VAL A 28 9.39 -15.15 -34.03
CA VAL A 28 9.39 -15.43 -35.48
C VAL A 28 8.95 -14.25 -36.35
N VAL A 29 8.23 -13.26 -35.81
CA VAL A 29 7.67 -12.14 -36.60
C VAL A 29 8.52 -10.89 -36.49
N VAL A 30 8.95 -10.58 -35.27
CA VAL A 30 9.66 -9.35 -34.95
C VAL A 30 10.67 -9.61 -33.86
N GLY A 31 11.74 -8.83 -33.89
CA GLY A 31 12.65 -8.74 -32.77
C GLY A 31 13.69 -7.67 -33.00
N GLY A 32 14.35 -7.30 -31.92
CA GLY A 32 15.39 -6.28 -31.91
C GLY A 32 16.29 -6.50 -30.71
N GLY A 33 17.19 -5.54 -30.49
CA GLY A 33 18.01 -5.52 -29.30
C GLY A 33 18.56 -4.13 -29.04
N GLU A 34 19.07 -3.96 -27.83
CA GLU A 34 19.80 -2.77 -27.40
C GLU A 34 21.21 -3.21 -26.99
N VAL A 35 22.20 -2.40 -27.34
CA VAL A 35 23.59 -2.58 -26.93
C VAL A 35 24.01 -1.38 -26.08
N VAL A 36 24.63 -1.67 -24.95
CA VAL A 36 25.14 -0.69 -24.00
C VAL A 36 26.64 -0.90 -23.85
N PHE A 37 27.40 0.16 -24.07
CA PHE A 37 28.84 0.22 -23.81
C PHE A 37 29.10 1.11 -22.60
N THR A 38 29.94 0.64 -21.69
CA THR A 38 30.40 1.42 -20.54
C THR A 38 31.90 1.70 -20.68
N ASP A 39 32.31 2.96 -20.54
CA ASP A 39 33.73 3.36 -20.57
C ASP A 39 34.41 3.32 -19.20
N ASP A 40 35.73 3.48 -19.15
CA ASP A 40 36.52 3.45 -17.89
C ASP A 40 36.13 4.56 -16.86
N GLN A 41 35.21 5.46 -17.20
CA GLN A 41 34.67 6.50 -16.31
C GLN A 41 33.19 6.28 -15.98
N ASP A 42 32.70 5.05 -16.14
CA ASP A 42 31.30 4.64 -15.95
C ASP A 42 30.29 5.39 -16.82
N ARG A 43 30.74 5.98 -17.94
CA ARG A 43 29.82 6.63 -18.88
C ARG A 43 29.20 5.58 -19.78
N VAL A 44 27.89 5.73 -20.01
CA VAL A 44 27.08 4.79 -20.78
C VAL A 44 26.77 5.33 -22.17
N LEU A 45 27.03 4.53 -23.19
CA LEU A 45 26.60 4.75 -24.58
C LEU A 45 25.64 3.64 -25.02
N ARG A 46 24.44 4.02 -25.45
CA ARG A 46 23.45 3.12 -26.04
C ARG A 46 23.54 3.15 -27.56
N ALA A 47 23.45 1.98 -28.19
CA ALA A 47 23.51 1.82 -29.63
C ALA A 47 22.60 0.68 -30.09
N ASP A 48 22.14 0.77 -31.34
CA ASP A 48 21.45 -0.32 -32.01
C ASP A 48 22.46 -1.41 -32.43
N PRO A 49 22.12 -2.69 -32.30
CA PRO A 49 22.95 -3.77 -32.81
C PRO A 49 23.02 -3.73 -34.34
N PRO A 50 24.19 -3.97 -34.95
CA PRO A 50 24.31 -4.12 -36.40
C PRO A 50 23.39 -5.24 -36.94
N GLU A 51 22.89 -5.10 -38.17
CA GLU A 51 22.03 -6.14 -38.78
C GLU A 51 22.74 -7.51 -38.86
N SER A 52 24.05 -7.53 -39.09
CA SER A 52 24.86 -8.76 -39.05
C SER A 52 24.81 -9.46 -37.69
N VAL A 53 24.75 -8.69 -36.60
CA VAL A 53 24.56 -9.24 -35.25
C VAL A 53 23.14 -9.78 -35.11
N LEU A 54 22.12 -9.06 -35.57
CA LEU A 54 20.73 -9.51 -35.53
C LEU A 54 20.53 -10.82 -36.32
N GLU A 55 21.19 -10.98 -37.48
CA GLU A 55 21.19 -12.24 -38.25
C GLU A 55 21.78 -13.39 -37.44
N LEU A 56 22.95 -13.20 -36.80
CA LEU A 56 23.56 -14.21 -35.93
C LEU A 56 22.69 -14.54 -34.72
N VAL A 57 21.99 -13.57 -34.15
CA VAL A 57 21.07 -13.74 -33.03
C VAL A 57 19.83 -14.53 -33.46
N ARG A 58 19.27 -14.26 -34.65
CA ARG A 58 18.17 -15.05 -35.23
C ARG A 58 18.59 -16.50 -35.47
N GLU A 59 19.76 -16.72 -36.08
CA GLU A 59 20.31 -18.08 -36.27
C GLU A 59 20.53 -18.79 -34.91
N HIS A 60 21.01 -18.06 -33.91
CA HIS A 60 21.17 -18.57 -32.54
C HIS A 60 19.84 -19.01 -31.93
N ARG A 61 18.80 -18.19 -32.11
CA ARG A 61 17.45 -18.51 -31.65
C ARG A 61 16.92 -19.75 -32.35
N ASP A 62 17.06 -19.85 -33.66
CA ASP A 62 16.57 -20.98 -34.44
C ASP A 62 17.23 -22.30 -34.01
N LEU A 63 18.54 -22.28 -33.76
CA LEU A 63 19.23 -23.46 -33.21
C LEU A 63 18.72 -23.82 -31.80
N SER A 64 18.36 -22.83 -30.99
CA SER A 64 17.84 -23.09 -29.64
C SER A 64 16.46 -23.74 -29.63
N ALA A 65 15.71 -23.68 -30.72
CA ALA A 65 14.43 -24.37 -30.86
C ALA A 65 14.55 -25.91 -30.83
N ALA A 66 15.76 -26.46 -31.00
CA ALA A 66 16.00 -27.90 -30.90
C ALA A 66 16.10 -28.41 -29.45
N PHE A 67 16.17 -27.53 -28.45
CA PHE A 67 16.19 -27.91 -27.04
C PHE A 67 14.77 -28.08 -26.48
N ASP A 68 14.63 -28.87 -25.41
CA ASP A 68 13.33 -29.16 -24.77
C ASP A 68 12.60 -27.89 -24.30
N SER A 69 13.34 -26.84 -23.93
CA SER A 69 12.78 -25.54 -23.51
C SER A 69 12.27 -24.68 -24.68
N GLY A 70 12.50 -25.10 -25.93
CA GLY A 70 12.25 -24.31 -27.12
C GLY A 70 13.16 -23.09 -27.25
N PRO A 71 12.87 -22.19 -28.20
CA PRO A 71 13.66 -20.97 -28.37
C PRO A 71 13.45 -20.01 -27.21
N TRP A 72 14.51 -19.34 -26.76
CA TRP A 72 14.43 -18.29 -25.75
C TRP A 72 13.62 -17.08 -26.25
N TRP A 73 13.06 -16.29 -25.33
CA TRP A 73 12.41 -15.00 -25.62
C TRP A 73 13.40 -13.85 -25.62
N ARG A 74 14.30 -13.84 -24.62
CA ARG A 74 15.40 -12.87 -24.55
C ARG A 74 16.76 -13.54 -24.45
N LEU A 75 17.76 -12.89 -25.03
CA LEU A 75 19.17 -13.25 -24.96
C LEU A 75 19.93 -12.09 -24.31
N PHE A 76 20.67 -12.39 -23.25
CA PHE A 76 21.57 -11.45 -22.60
C PHE A 76 23.00 -11.80 -22.97
N VAL A 77 23.78 -10.79 -23.34
CA VAL A 77 25.22 -10.93 -23.62
C VAL A 77 25.96 -9.88 -22.81
N ARG A 78 26.91 -10.32 -21.99
CA ARG A 78 27.86 -9.44 -21.30
C ARG A 78 29.28 -9.82 -21.72
N LEU A 79 30.06 -8.84 -22.11
CA LEU A 79 31.46 -9.00 -22.48
C LEU A 79 32.28 -7.90 -21.82
N ASP A 80 33.35 -8.27 -21.15
CA ASP A 80 34.33 -7.31 -20.64
C ASP A 80 35.56 -7.19 -21.55
N ARG A 81 36.38 -6.17 -21.32
CA ARG A 81 37.64 -5.94 -22.06
C ARG A 81 38.67 -7.08 -21.87
N ALA A 82 38.55 -7.88 -20.80
CA ALA A 82 39.40 -9.05 -20.59
C ALA A 82 38.95 -10.26 -21.43
N GLY A 83 37.80 -10.16 -22.10
CA GLY A 83 37.25 -11.20 -22.95
C GLY A 83 36.37 -12.20 -22.20
N HIS A 84 35.99 -11.91 -20.95
CA HIS A 84 35.02 -12.74 -20.23
C HIS A 84 33.64 -12.52 -20.83
N LEU A 85 33.13 -13.57 -21.46
CA LEU A 85 31.82 -13.61 -22.07
C LEU A 85 30.85 -14.35 -21.16
N GLN A 86 29.77 -13.69 -20.79
CA GLN A 86 28.60 -14.30 -20.15
C GLN A 86 27.41 -14.19 -21.08
N VAL A 87 26.66 -15.29 -21.20
CA VAL A 87 25.45 -15.37 -22.02
C VAL A 87 24.37 -16.07 -21.21
N ASP A 88 23.25 -15.39 -21.06
CA ASP A 88 22.08 -15.89 -20.35
C ASP A 88 20.84 -15.83 -21.25
N TYR A 89 19.86 -16.68 -20.94
CA TYR A 89 18.62 -16.81 -21.70
C TYR A 89 17.43 -16.57 -20.79
N ASP A 90 16.41 -15.91 -21.32
CA ASP A 90 15.14 -15.73 -20.64
C ASP A 90 14.02 -16.46 -21.36
N TYR A 91 13.31 -17.31 -20.62
CA TYR A 91 12.16 -18.08 -21.08
C TYR A 91 10.83 -17.50 -20.60
N GLY A 92 10.86 -16.31 -20.00
CA GLY A 92 9.71 -15.56 -19.51
C GLY A 92 9.46 -15.80 -18.03
N ASP A 93 10.45 -16.23 -17.25
CA ASP A 93 10.23 -16.50 -15.81
C ASP A 93 9.70 -15.26 -15.08
N GLU A 94 10.03 -14.07 -15.61
CA GLU A 94 9.48 -12.79 -15.19
C GLU A 94 8.89 -12.00 -16.38
N PRO A 95 7.93 -11.07 -16.13
CA PRO A 95 7.42 -10.16 -17.15
C PRO A 95 8.54 -9.29 -17.71
N PHE A 96 8.53 -9.11 -19.02
CA PHE A 96 9.53 -8.29 -19.69
C PHE A 96 9.29 -6.79 -19.43
N PRO A 97 10.36 -6.00 -19.32
CA PRO A 97 10.27 -4.55 -19.35
C PRO A 97 9.53 -4.04 -20.59
N ASP A 98 8.80 -2.92 -20.47
CA ASP A 98 7.95 -2.37 -21.53
C ASP A 98 8.71 -2.10 -22.84
N ASP A 99 9.97 -1.73 -22.77
CA ASP A 99 10.85 -1.48 -23.92
C ASP A 99 11.31 -2.75 -24.65
N GLN A 100 11.09 -3.92 -24.04
CA GLN A 100 11.46 -5.24 -24.56
C GLN A 100 10.24 -6.15 -24.76
N LEU A 101 9.08 -5.74 -24.27
CA LEU A 101 7.81 -6.46 -24.42
C LEU A 101 7.26 -6.23 -25.83
N LEU A 102 7.16 -7.32 -26.59
CA LEU A 102 6.63 -7.29 -27.96
C LEU A 102 5.09 -7.34 -27.95
N ALA A 103 4.45 -6.99 -29.05
CA ALA A 103 3.00 -7.07 -29.15
C ALA A 103 2.48 -8.52 -28.95
N PRO A 104 1.28 -8.72 -28.36
CA PRO A 104 0.69 -10.04 -28.13
C PRO A 104 0.69 -10.97 -29.36
N GLU A 105 0.44 -10.42 -30.55
CA GLU A 105 0.37 -11.16 -31.80
C GLU A 105 1.70 -11.81 -32.18
N ALA A 106 2.83 -11.18 -31.79
CA ALA A 106 4.17 -11.71 -32.04
C ALA A 106 4.42 -12.98 -31.22
N TYR A 107 4.06 -12.96 -29.94
CA TYR A 107 4.15 -14.15 -29.07
C TYR A 107 3.19 -15.26 -29.50
N LEU A 108 1.96 -14.92 -29.91
CA LEU A 108 1.01 -15.90 -30.44
C LEU A 108 1.51 -16.56 -31.74
N ALA A 109 2.11 -15.77 -32.63
CA ALA A 109 2.72 -16.32 -33.84
C ALA A 109 3.91 -17.23 -33.52
N ASP A 110 4.71 -16.86 -32.53
CA ASP A 110 5.85 -17.66 -32.09
C ASP A 110 5.40 -18.98 -31.46
N LEU A 111 4.41 -18.97 -30.56
CA LEU A 111 3.86 -20.19 -29.96
C LEU A 111 3.17 -21.12 -30.98
N ARG A 112 2.73 -20.60 -32.14
CA ARG A 112 2.26 -21.44 -33.26
C ARG A 112 3.42 -22.11 -34.01
N ALA A 113 4.55 -21.42 -34.14
CA ALA A 113 5.74 -21.94 -34.81
C ALA A 113 6.53 -22.91 -33.92
N TYR A 114 6.63 -22.57 -32.63
CA TYR A 114 7.31 -23.33 -31.58
C TYR A 114 6.35 -23.56 -30.40
N PRO A 115 5.45 -24.55 -30.51
CA PRO A 115 4.51 -24.87 -29.43
C PRO A 115 5.23 -25.20 -28.12
N ARG A 116 4.65 -24.73 -27.02
CA ARG A 116 5.10 -25.04 -25.65
C ARG A 116 3.95 -25.66 -24.88
N ASP A 117 4.25 -26.64 -24.03
CA ASP A 117 3.25 -27.28 -23.16
C ASP A 117 2.67 -26.30 -22.13
N ARG A 118 3.48 -25.33 -21.71
CA ARG A 118 3.13 -24.32 -20.71
C ARG A 118 3.92 -23.04 -20.96
N VAL A 119 3.28 -21.90 -20.73
CA VAL A 119 3.92 -20.59 -20.60
C VAL A 119 3.70 -20.04 -19.19
N PRO A 120 4.58 -19.15 -18.71
CA PRO A 120 4.36 -18.37 -17.49
C PRO A 120 2.99 -17.69 -17.51
N VAL A 121 2.31 -17.62 -16.36
CA VAL A 121 0.92 -17.13 -16.27
C VAL A 121 0.81 -15.69 -16.77
N TRP A 122 1.80 -14.83 -16.50
CA TRP A 122 1.81 -13.46 -17.01
C TRP A 122 1.81 -13.40 -18.53
N LEU A 123 2.55 -14.29 -19.21
CA LEU A 123 2.62 -14.30 -20.67
C LEU A 123 1.33 -14.87 -21.25
N GLY A 124 0.79 -15.93 -20.64
CA GLY A 124 -0.52 -16.48 -21.01
C GLY A 124 -1.66 -15.46 -20.84
N ALA A 125 -1.61 -14.67 -19.77
CA ALA A 125 -2.53 -13.56 -19.55
C ALA A 125 -2.31 -12.45 -20.59
N TYR A 126 -1.08 -12.00 -20.79
CA TYR A 126 -0.74 -10.94 -21.75
C TYR A 126 -1.25 -11.22 -23.17
N ILE A 127 -1.10 -12.46 -23.64
CA ILE A 127 -1.54 -12.84 -25.00
C ILE A 127 -3.01 -13.24 -25.09
N GLY A 128 -3.66 -13.49 -23.95
CA GLY A 128 -4.91 -14.25 -23.90
C GLY A 128 -6.02 -13.63 -23.05
N HIS A 129 -5.77 -12.58 -22.26
CA HIS A 129 -6.76 -12.08 -21.29
C HIS A 129 -8.03 -11.56 -21.97
N GLY A 130 -7.90 -10.83 -23.08
CA GLY A 130 -9.02 -10.34 -23.89
C GLY A 130 -10.04 -9.53 -23.08
N ASP A 131 -9.56 -8.76 -22.10
CA ASP A 131 -10.36 -7.96 -21.16
C ASP A 131 -11.45 -8.74 -20.40
N ARG A 132 -11.35 -10.08 -20.32
CA ARG A 132 -12.38 -10.94 -19.71
C ARG A 132 -12.59 -10.70 -18.21
N GLN A 133 -11.60 -10.11 -17.54
CA GLN A 133 -11.68 -9.73 -16.12
C GLN A 133 -12.13 -8.27 -15.91
N SER A 134 -12.22 -7.47 -16.97
CA SER A 134 -12.67 -6.08 -16.90
C SER A 134 -14.16 -6.03 -16.58
N ARG A 135 -14.51 -5.24 -15.56
CA ARG A 135 -15.88 -5.02 -15.09
C ARG A 135 -16.21 -3.51 -14.99
N PRO A 136 -16.29 -2.76 -16.11
CA PRO A 136 -16.75 -1.38 -16.10
C PRO A 136 -18.15 -1.25 -15.46
N PRO A 137 -18.53 -0.06 -14.94
CA PRO A 137 -19.80 0.10 -14.21
C PRO A 137 -21.05 -0.41 -14.95
N ALA A 138 -21.14 -0.22 -16.27
CA ALA A 138 -22.25 -0.72 -17.07
C ALA A 138 -22.28 -2.26 -17.16
N VAL A 139 -21.11 -2.91 -17.17
CA VAL A 139 -20.98 -4.38 -17.14
C VAL A 139 -21.35 -4.89 -15.75
N ALA A 140 -20.84 -4.26 -14.69
CA ALA A 140 -21.14 -4.61 -13.30
C ALA A 140 -22.66 -4.57 -13.01
N ALA A 141 -23.35 -3.51 -13.45
CA ALA A 141 -24.80 -3.37 -13.28
C ALA A 141 -25.60 -4.44 -14.06
N ARG A 142 -25.17 -4.81 -15.28
CA ARG A 142 -25.81 -5.88 -16.04
C ARG A 142 -25.59 -7.24 -15.38
N GLN A 143 -24.36 -7.54 -14.97
CA GLN A 143 -24.01 -8.79 -14.32
C GLN A 143 -24.77 -8.95 -13.00
N ALA A 144 -24.81 -7.93 -12.14
CA ALA A 144 -25.52 -8.01 -10.87
C ALA A 144 -27.04 -8.26 -11.04
N ARG A 145 -27.65 -7.77 -12.13
CA ARG A 145 -29.06 -8.05 -12.46
C ARG A 145 -29.24 -9.48 -12.97
N ALA A 146 -28.33 -9.96 -13.82
CA ALA A 146 -28.34 -11.33 -14.32
C ALA A 146 -28.17 -12.33 -13.17
N ASP A 147 -27.17 -12.12 -12.31
CA ASP A 147 -26.92 -12.93 -11.11
C ASP A 147 -28.18 -13.00 -10.21
N ARG A 148 -28.84 -11.86 -9.96
CA ARG A 148 -30.11 -11.83 -9.21
C ARG A 148 -31.24 -12.60 -9.89
N ALA A 149 -31.35 -12.51 -11.22
CA ALA A 149 -32.38 -13.24 -11.97
C ALA A 149 -32.12 -14.75 -12.00
N GLU A 150 -30.86 -15.15 -12.00
CA GLU A 150 -30.40 -16.54 -11.99
C GLU A 150 -30.27 -17.13 -10.57
N GLY A 151 -30.47 -16.32 -9.53
CA GLY A 151 -30.33 -16.75 -8.13
C GLY A 151 -28.88 -17.02 -7.72
N VAL A 152 -27.91 -16.44 -8.42
CA VAL A 152 -26.49 -16.50 -8.05
C VAL A 152 -26.29 -15.65 -6.80
N VAL A 153 -25.96 -16.31 -5.70
CA VAL A 153 -25.67 -15.67 -4.41
C VAL A 153 -24.17 -15.65 -4.16
N PRO A 154 -23.63 -14.59 -3.57
CA PRO A 154 -22.22 -14.57 -3.20
C PRO A 154 -21.95 -15.49 -2.01
N VAL A 155 -20.71 -15.95 -1.91
CA VAL A 155 -20.23 -16.75 -0.78
C VAL A 155 -19.88 -15.79 0.35
N VAL A 156 -20.40 -16.07 1.56
CA VAL A 156 -20.00 -15.36 2.78
C VAL A 156 -18.66 -15.91 3.23
N SER A 157 -17.72 -15.02 3.55
CA SER A 157 -16.45 -15.39 4.14
C SER A 157 -16.42 -14.94 5.60
N ASP A 158 -16.62 -15.89 6.50
CA ASP A 158 -16.62 -15.66 7.94
C ASP A 158 -15.21 -15.85 8.55
N ASP A 159 -14.36 -16.67 7.92
CA ASP A 159 -13.09 -17.12 8.50
C ASP A 159 -11.83 -16.69 7.72
N ASP A 160 -11.95 -16.16 6.49
CA ASP A 160 -10.75 -15.81 5.69
C ASP A 160 -10.06 -14.55 6.23
N PHE A 161 -10.83 -13.61 6.79
CA PHE A 161 -10.36 -12.29 7.17
C PHE A 161 -10.99 -11.81 8.48
N PRO A 162 -10.25 -11.02 9.28
CA PRO A 162 -10.87 -10.25 10.35
C PRO A 162 -11.89 -9.24 9.79
N ASP A 163 -12.70 -8.66 10.67
CA ASP A 163 -13.61 -7.59 10.27
C ASP A 163 -12.88 -6.41 9.62
N LEU A 164 -13.59 -5.65 8.78
CA LEU A 164 -12.98 -4.56 8.02
C LEU A 164 -12.20 -3.54 8.90
N PRO A 165 -12.72 -3.06 10.04
CA PRO A 165 -11.96 -2.16 10.91
C PRO A 165 -10.64 -2.77 11.40
N THR A 166 -10.67 -4.03 11.87
CA THR A 166 -9.47 -4.72 12.36
C THR A 166 -8.47 -4.96 11.23
N LEU A 167 -8.95 -5.40 10.05
CA LEU A 167 -8.10 -5.60 8.88
C LEU A 167 -7.40 -4.31 8.48
N TRP A 168 -8.13 -3.19 8.47
CA TRP A 168 -7.61 -1.88 8.12
C TRP A 168 -6.56 -1.38 9.13
N SER A 169 -6.84 -1.48 10.43
CA SER A 169 -5.89 -1.10 11.48
C SER A 169 -4.59 -1.91 11.40
N ARG A 170 -4.68 -3.21 11.12
CA ARG A 170 -3.52 -4.08 10.94
C ARG A 170 -2.73 -3.74 9.68
N TRP A 171 -3.41 -3.43 8.58
CA TRP A 171 -2.76 -2.94 7.37
C TRP A 171 -1.99 -1.65 7.64
N ALA A 172 -2.61 -0.71 8.37
CA ALA A 172 -2.04 0.59 8.69
C ALA A 172 -0.78 0.49 9.56
N VAL A 173 -0.80 -0.32 10.62
CA VAL A 173 0.37 -0.49 11.49
C VAL A 173 1.53 -1.20 10.77
N MET A 174 1.24 -2.13 9.86
CA MET A 174 2.27 -2.72 9.01
C MET A 174 2.84 -1.70 8.03
N ALA A 175 1.99 -0.90 7.37
CA ALA A 175 2.46 0.17 6.50
C ALA A 175 3.37 1.15 7.25
N ALA A 176 2.98 1.53 8.47
CA ALA A 176 3.78 2.39 9.34
C ALA A 176 5.14 1.77 9.67
N ALA A 177 5.19 0.49 10.05
CA ALA A 177 6.43 -0.19 10.38
C ALA A 177 7.39 -0.32 9.18
N PHE A 178 6.87 -0.63 7.99
CA PHE A 178 7.69 -0.69 6.77
C PHE A 178 8.24 0.68 6.37
N VAL A 179 7.46 1.75 6.56
CA VAL A 179 7.92 3.12 6.35
C VAL A 179 8.97 3.52 7.38
N ALA A 180 8.76 3.20 8.67
CA ALA A 180 9.75 3.43 9.72
C ALA A 180 11.11 2.81 9.37
N ALA A 181 11.11 1.57 8.88
CA ALA A 181 12.31 0.84 8.48
C ALA A 181 12.95 1.35 7.15
N GLY A 182 12.40 2.39 6.53
CA GLY A 182 12.91 2.92 5.26
C GLY A 182 12.75 1.96 4.07
N SER A 183 11.90 0.94 4.19
CA SER A 183 11.70 -0.04 3.13
C SER A 183 11.01 0.62 1.94
N GLN A 184 11.57 0.50 0.75
CA GLN A 184 10.91 0.97 -0.48
C GLN A 184 9.73 0.08 -0.92
N TRP A 185 9.60 -1.10 -0.32
CA TRP A 185 8.61 -2.12 -0.64
C TRP A 185 7.60 -2.31 0.51
N GLY A 186 6.61 -3.18 0.30
CA GLY A 186 5.64 -3.57 1.33
C GLY A 186 4.37 -2.70 1.37
N PRO A 187 3.58 -2.82 2.45
CA PRO A 187 2.27 -2.18 2.53
C PRO A 187 2.39 -0.66 2.62
N ARG A 188 1.42 0.04 2.04
CA ARG A 188 1.22 1.48 2.10
C ARG A 188 -0.24 1.81 2.34
N VAL A 189 -0.46 2.95 2.98
CA VAL A 189 -1.75 3.60 3.14
C VAL A 189 -1.73 4.92 2.37
N LEU A 190 -2.74 5.07 1.51
CA LEU A 190 -3.16 6.31 0.88
C LEU A 190 -4.58 6.64 1.38
N PRO A 191 -5.11 7.86 1.15
CA PRO A 191 -6.48 8.19 1.50
C PRO A 191 -7.47 7.16 0.95
N SER A 192 -8.14 6.44 1.85
CA SER A 192 -9.13 5.39 1.54
C SER A 192 -8.59 4.19 0.73
N LEU A 193 -7.28 3.96 0.70
CA LEU A 193 -6.66 2.88 -0.05
C LEU A 193 -5.48 2.26 0.71
N GLY A 194 -5.56 0.95 0.95
CA GLY A 194 -4.40 0.11 1.26
C GLY A 194 -3.80 -0.44 -0.02
N TRP A 195 -2.50 -0.26 -0.21
CA TRP A 195 -1.75 -0.82 -1.34
C TRP A 195 -0.67 -1.77 -0.82
N PHE A 196 -0.53 -2.94 -1.43
CA PHE A 196 0.52 -3.89 -1.10
C PHE A 196 1.04 -4.56 -2.37
N GLU A 197 2.36 -4.59 -2.49
CA GLU A 197 3.07 -5.42 -3.46
C GLU A 197 4.18 -6.16 -2.69
N GLY A 198 4.15 -7.48 -2.77
CA GLY A 198 5.07 -8.37 -2.09
C GLY A 198 6.29 -8.70 -2.95
N ALA A 199 7.35 -9.21 -2.30
CA ALA A 199 8.59 -9.59 -2.98
C ALA A 199 8.42 -10.73 -4.01
N ARG A 200 7.35 -11.52 -3.91
CA ARG A 200 7.01 -12.60 -4.85
C ARG A 200 6.03 -12.16 -5.94
N ARG A 201 5.93 -10.86 -6.25
CA ARG A 201 5.05 -10.29 -7.30
C ARG A 201 3.54 -10.52 -7.09
N GLY A 202 3.17 -11.05 -5.91
CA GLY A 202 1.80 -11.05 -5.42
C GLY A 202 1.49 -9.69 -4.81
N GLY A 203 0.25 -9.24 -4.95
CA GLY A 203 -0.13 -7.92 -4.45
C GLY A 203 -1.63 -7.73 -4.42
N SER A 204 -2.04 -6.71 -3.68
CA SER A 204 -3.46 -6.39 -3.51
C SER A 204 -3.70 -4.94 -3.16
N THR A 205 -4.95 -4.55 -3.36
CA THR A 205 -5.49 -3.26 -2.95
C THR A 205 -6.72 -3.48 -2.09
N LEU A 206 -6.83 -2.69 -1.03
CA LEU A 206 -8.01 -2.55 -0.20
C LEU A 206 -8.60 -1.15 -0.38
N TYR A 207 -9.70 -1.02 -1.11
CA TYR A 207 -10.42 0.24 -1.24
C TYR A 207 -11.45 0.37 -0.13
N LEU A 208 -11.40 1.46 0.64
CA LEU A 208 -12.45 1.86 1.58
C LEU A 208 -13.43 2.80 0.88
N LEU A 209 -14.72 2.51 1.02
CA LEU A 209 -15.79 3.21 0.32
C LEU A 209 -16.82 3.81 1.29
N PRO A 210 -17.52 4.89 0.89
CA PRO A 210 -18.62 5.43 1.67
C PRO A 210 -19.69 4.39 2.00
N GLY A 211 -20.30 4.54 3.17
CA GLY A 211 -21.30 3.61 3.69
C GLY A 211 -20.70 2.36 4.36
N GLY A 212 -19.43 2.40 4.76
CA GLY A 212 -18.78 1.29 5.44
C GLY A 212 -18.57 0.08 4.54
N ARG A 213 -18.34 0.32 3.24
CA ARG A 213 -18.10 -0.72 2.23
C ARG A 213 -16.61 -0.80 1.91
N ALA A 214 -16.14 -1.95 1.43
CA ALA A 214 -14.78 -2.07 0.94
C ALA A 214 -14.64 -3.13 -0.16
N VAL A 215 -13.53 -3.07 -0.90
CA VAL A 215 -13.12 -4.13 -1.83
C VAL A 215 -11.66 -4.47 -1.59
N LEU A 216 -11.39 -5.73 -1.29
CA LEU A 216 -10.06 -6.32 -1.24
C LEU A 216 -9.86 -7.19 -2.47
N SER A 217 -8.96 -6.80 -3.37
CA SER A 217 -8.73 -7.56 -4.60
C SER A 217 -7.26 -7.53 -4.98
N GLY A 218 -6.82 -8.52 -5.75
CA GLY A 218 -5.40 -8.67 -6.06
C GLY A 218 -5.08 -9.90 -6.90
N GLY A 219 -3.78 -10.18 -7.00
CA GLY A 219 -3.23 -11.30 -7.73
C GLY A 219 -2.17 -12.01 -6.92
N VAL A 220 -2.24 -13.33 -6.88
CA VAL A 220 -1.14 -14.21 -6.43
C VAL A 220 -0.30 -14.56 -7.65
N TRP A 221 1.02 -14.52 -7.52
CA TRP A 221 1.92 -14.91 -8.59
C TRP A 221 1.71 -16.39 -8.97
N GLU A 222 1.65 -16.69 -10.27
CA GLU A 222 1.40 -18.04 -10.78
C GLU A 222 0.14 -18.70 -10.18
N ALA A 223 -0.93 -17.92 -9.96
CA ALA A 223 -2.17 -18.41 -9.36
C ALA A 223 -2.70 -19.67 -10.09
N PRO A 224 -2.94 -20.81 -9.39
CA PRO A 224 -3.31 -22.08 -10.03
C PRO A 224 -4.55 -22.01 -10.92
N ALA A 225 -5.55 -21.21 -10.55
CA ALA A 225 -6.76 -21.03 -11.36
C ALA A 225 -6.50 -20.27 -12.66
N LEU A 226 -5.60 -19.27 -12.65
CA LEU A 226 -5.21 -18.54 -13.85
C LEU A 226 -4.34 -19.41 -14.75
N ASP A 227 -3.42 -20.17 -14.17
CA ASP A 227 -2.62 -21.15 -14.89
C ASP A 227 -3.49 -22.18 -15.60
N ALA A 228 -4.45 -22.79 -14.89
CA ALA A 228 -5.39 -23.73 -15.49
C ALA A 228 -6.21 -23.09 -16.63
N ALA A 229 -6.54 -21.80 -16.52
CA ALA A 229 -7.28 -21.09 -17.56
C ALA A 229 -6.43 -20.76 -18.79
N TYR A 230 -5.22 -20.21 -18.59
CA TYR A 230 -4.36 -19.73 -19.67
C TYR A 230 -3.57 -20.86 -20.35
N ASN A 231 -3.12 -21.87 -19.60
CA ASN A 231 -2.38 -23.01 -20.14
C ASN A 231 -3.27 -24.23 -20.37
N GLY A 232 -4.29 -24.45 -19.55
CA GLY A 232 -5.15 -25.64 -19.60
C GLY A 232 -6.50 -25.46 -20.32
N GLY A 233 -6.86 -24.24 -20.70
CA GLY A 233 -8.15 -23.93 -21.33
C GLY A 233 -9.36 -24.04 -20.39
N ALA A 234 -9.13 -24.11 -19.08
CA ALA A 234 -10.22 -24.00 -18.10
C ALA A 234 -10.92 -22.63 -18.19
N PRO A 235 -12.19 -22.53 -17.78
CA PRO A 235 -12.82 -21.22 -17.64
C PRO A 235 -12.09 -20.37 -16.59
N LEU A 236 -12.01 -19.06 -16.82
CA LEU A 236 -11.55 -18.13 -15.78
C LEU A 236 -12.50 -18.18 -14.57
N PRO A 237 -11.98 -18.02 -13.34
CA PRO A 237 -12.81 -18.02 -12.14
C PRO A 237 -13.81 -16.86 -12.19
N ARG A 238 -15.06 -17.12 -11.80
CA ARG A 238 -16.10 -16.09 -11.70
C ARG A 238 -15.94 -15.29 -10.40
N LEU A 239 -14.86 -14.51 -10.32
CA LEU A 239 -14.49 -13.70 -9.15
C LEU A 239 -15.61 -12.75 -8.68
N TYR A 240 -16.44 -12.29 -9.63
CA TYR A 240 -17.53 -11.34 -9.37
C TYR A 240 -18.92 -11.99 -9.28
N ALA A 241 -19.00 -13.32 -9.17
CA ALA A 241 -20.29 -14.01 -9.04
C ALA A 241 -21.04 -13.53 -7.78
N GLY A 242 -22.25 -13.01 -7.96
CA GLY A 242 -23.06 -12.45 -6.87
C GLY A 242 -22.60 -11.07 -6.39
N ALA A 243 -21.59 -10.46 -7.03
CA ALA A 243 -21.06 -9.18 -6.61
C ALA A 243 -22.03 -8.03 -6.96
N PRO A 244 -22.23 -7.07 -6.03
CA PRO A 244 -23.09 -5.92 -6.28
C PRO A 244 -22.56 -5.04 -7.43
N GLU A 245 -23.42 -4.19 -7.98
CA GLU A 245 -23.09 -3.38 -9.17
C GLU A 245 -22.02 -2.31 -8.90
N TRP A 246 -21.78 -1.96 -7.63
CA TRP A 246 -20.77 -0.98 -7.23
C TRP A 246 -19.35 -1.56 -7.18
N VAL A 247 -19.19 -2.89 -7.15
CA VAL A 247 -17.88 -3.54 -7.33
C VAL A 247 -17.53 -3.43 -8.81
N SER A 248 -16.65 -2.52 -9.20
CA SER A 248 -16.34 -2.25 -10.61
C SER A 248 -14.88 -1.86 -10.75
N ASN A 249 -14.40 -1.70 -11.99
CA ASN A 249 -13.01 -1.31 -12.27
C ASN A 249 -12.48 -0.16 -11.39
N SER A 250 -13.33 0.78 -10.99
CA SER A 250 -12.95 1.92 -10.15
C SER A 250 -12.51 1.56 -8.72
N VAL A 251 -12.78 0.35 -8.26
CA VAL A 251 -12.49 -0.13 -6.90
C VAL A 251 -11.82 -1.50 -6.90
N LEU A 252 -11.34 -1.94 -8.07
CA LEU A 252 -10.63 -3.20 -8.25
C LEU A 252 -9.13 -2.95 -8.38
N ASN A 253 -8.34 -3.94 -7.99
CA ASN A 253 -6.90 -3.93 -8.23
C ASN A 253 -6.61 -3.87 -9.74
N PRO A 254 -5.69 -3.02 -10.21
CA PRO A 254 -5.41 -2.82 -11.63
C PRO A 254 -5.07 -4.09 -12.43
N ARG A 255 -4.65 -5.17 -11.76
CA ARG A 255 -4.37 -6.48 -12.39
C ARG A 255 -5.54 -7.07 -13.19
N PHE A 256 -6.78 -6.58 -13.00
CA PHE A 256 -7.89 -6.97 -13.88
C PHE A 256 -7.62 -6.60 -15.36
N GLY A 257 -6.86 -5.52 -15.59
CA GLY A 257 -6.52 -5.03 -16.94
C GLY A 257 -5.59 -5.98 -17.67
N ASP A 258 -4.65 -6.57 -16.92
CA ASP A 258 -3.62 -7.48 -17.47
C ASP A 258 -4.05 -8.95 -17.44
N GLY A 259 -5.27 -9.25 -16.97
CA GLY A 259 -5.75 -10.62 -16.79
C GLY A 259 -5.14 -11.37 -15.60
N LEU A 260 -4.56 -10.64 -14.64
CA LEU A 260 -3.83 -11.19 -13.51
C LEU A 260 -4.57 -11.06 -12.18
N LEU A 261 -5.84 -10.66 -12.20
CA LEU A 261 -6.66 -10.70 -10.99
C LEU A 261 -6.99 -12.15 -10.65
N SER A 262 -6.61 -12.59 -9.45
CA SER A 262 -6.84 -13.97 -8.99
C SER A 262 -7.81 -14.06 -7.82
N PHE A 263 -8.14 -12.94 -7.18
CA PHE A 263 -9.15 -12.87 -6.12
C PHE A 263 -9.83 -11.51 -6.04
N CYS A 264 -11.07 -11.53 -5.57
CA CYS A 264 -11.87 -10.36 -5.23
C CYS A 264 -12.80 -10.69 -4.06
N TYR A 265 -12.68 -9.91 -2.99
CA TYR A 265 -13.54 -9.91 -1.82
C TYR A 265 -14.15 -8.52 -1.68
N TRP A 266 -15.39 -8.44 -1.21
CA TRP A 266 -16.02 -7.16 -0.90
C TRP A 266 -16.71 -7.23 0.46
N TRP A 267 -16.69 -6.10 1.15
CA TRP A 267 -17.31 -5.93 2.45
C TRP A 267 -18.57 -5.09 2.31
N GLU A 268 -19.66 -5.59 2.85
CA GLU A 268 -20.95 -4.90 2.95
C GLU A 268 -21.68 -5.44 4.19
N ASP A 269 -22.47 -4.60 4.86
CA ASP A 269 -23.33 -5.00 5.98
C ASP A 269 -22.63 -5.82 7.09
N GLY A 270 -21.35 -5.52 7.34
CA GLY A 270 -20.59 -6.13 8.42
C GLY A 270 -19.98 -7.49 8.10
N ARG A 271 -19.92 -7.89 6.82
CA ARG A 271 -19.38 -9.19 6.40
C ARG A 271 -18.56 -9.11 5.13
N TRP A 272 -17.61 -10.04 4.98
CA TRP A 272 -16.90 -10.28 3.74
C TRP A 272 -17.69 -11.24 2.84
N TYR A 273 -17.64 -10.96 1.55
CA TYR A 273 -18.24 -11.77 0.50
C TYR A 273 -17.24 -11.97 -0.64
N HIS A 274 -17.39 -13.07 -1.38
CA HIS A 274 -16.66 -13.31 -2.62
C HIS A 274 -17.46 -14.16 -3.62
N GLY A 275 -17.02 -14.14 -4.88
CA GLY A 275 -17.43 -15.12 -5.89
C GLY A 275 -16.56 -16.37 -5.81
N GLU A 276 -15.96 -16.77 -6.92
CA GLU A 276 -15.04 -17.93 -6.98
C GLU A 276 -13.58 -17.59 -6.59
N SER A 277 -13.39 -16.62 -5.69
CA SER A 277 -12.09 -16.34 -5.09
C SER A 277 -11.62 -17.52 -4.23
N PRO A 278 -10.31 -17.84 -4.20
CA PRO A 278 -9.76 -18.86 -3.30
C PRO A 278 -9.75 -18.35 -1.85
N SER A 279 -9.78 -19.27 -0.88
CA SER A 279 -9.70 -18.95 0.55
C SER A 279 -8.38 -18.25 0.92
N ALA A 280 -8.36 -17.58 2.08
CA ALA A 280 -7.24 -16.73 2.49
C ALA A 280 -5.89 -17.45 2.61
N ASP A 281 -5.86 -18.75 2.93
CA ASP A 281 -4.62 -19.53 3.01
C ASP A 281 -3.84 -19.51 1.69
N HIS A 282 -4.53 -19.35 0.56
CA HIS A 282 -3.94 -19.25 -0.76
C HIS A 282 -3.53 -17.83 -1.15
N LEU A 283 -3.76 -16.84 -0.29
CA LEU A 283 -3.54 -15.41 -0.55
C LEU A 283 -2.34 -14.81 0.21
N SER A 284 -1.63 -15.63 0.99
CA SER A 284 -0.52 -15.21 1.85
C SER A 284 0.54 -14.35 1.13
N ASP A 285 0.84 -14.66 -0.13
CA ASP A 285 1.84 -13.94 -0.93
C ASP A 285 1.34 -12.60 -1.48
N ALA A 286 0.03 -12.36 -1.45
CA ALA A 286 -0.60 -11.16 -1.97
C ALA A 286 -1.11 -10.21 -0.88
N LEU A 287 -0.85 -10.49 0.39
CA LEU A 287 -1.33 -9.70 1.54
C LEU A 287 -0.22 -9.48 2.56
N PRO A 288 -0.20 -8.35 3.28
CA PRO A 288 0.90 -8.00 4.17
C PRO A 288 0.95 -8.78 5.50
N GLY A 289 0.11 -9.80 5.74
CA GLY A 289 0.09 -10.55 7.01
C GLY A 289 -0.96 -10.07 8.02
N VAL A 290 -2.14 -9.63 7.56
CA VAL A 290 -3.19 -8.96 8.36
C VAL A 290 -4.04 -9.89 9.28
N TRP A 291 -3.83 -11.20 9.26
CA TRP A 291 -4.77 -12.17 9.84
C TRP A 291 -4.88 -12.16 11.35
N THR A 292 -3.78 -11.96 12.07
CA THR A 292 -3.76 -11.97 13.53
C THR A 292 -2.82 -10.90 14.06
N SER A 293 -3.10 -10.38 15.25
CA SER A 293 -2.19 -9.45 15.94
C SER A 293 -0.81 -10.07 16.14
N ALA A 294 -0.73 -11.38 16.41
CA ALA A 294 0.53 -12.11 16.55
C ALA A 294 1.35 -12.14 15.26
N THR A 295 0.71 -12.36 14.11
CA THR A 295 1.36 -12.31 12.79
C THR A 295 1.89 -10.91 12.49
N VAL A 296 1.07 -9.88 12.72
CA VAL A 296 1.46 -8.48 12.54
C VAL A 296 2.67 -8.13 13.42
N ALA A 297 2.59 -8.47 14.72
CA ALA A 297 3.68 -8.23 15.65
C ALA A 297 4.97 -8.97 15.27
N GLN A 298 4.85 -10.20 14.75
CA GLN A 298 5.99 -10.97 14.23
C GLN A 298 6.66 -10.28 13.05
N VAL A 299 5.88 -9.79 12.09
CA VAL A 299 6.40 -9.07 10.91
C VAL A 299 7.10 -7.78 11.34
N ILE A 300 6.48 -6.97 12.21
CA ILE A 300 7.06 -5.71 12.69
C ILE A 300 8.41 -5.96 13.38
N ARG A 301 8.51 -6.96 14.25
CA ARG A 301 9.78 -7.31 14.90
C ARG A 301 10.84 -7.75 13.91
N GLY A 302 10.46 -8.40 12.81
CA GLY A 302 11.39 -8.81 11.75
C GLY A 302 12.00 -7.65 10.96
N LEU A 303 11.48 -6.43 11.12
CA LEU A 303 12.02 -5.21 10.49
C LEU A 303 13.07 -4.49 11.35
N ILE A 304 13.25 -4.92 12.60
CA ILE A 304 14.14 -4.27 13.57
C ILE A 304 15.38 -5.16 13.72
N ASP A 305 16.56 -4.58 13.49
CA ASP A 305 17.83 -5.30 13.60
C ASP A 305 18.13 -5.65 15.07
N GLY A 306 18.43 -6.93 15.34
CA GLY A 306 18.85 -7.40 16.67
C GLY A 306 18.00 -8.55 17.22
N GLU A 307 18.41 -9.12 18.36
CA GLU A 307 17.55 -10.05 19.10
C GLU A 307 16.45 -9.27 19.82
N ALA A 308 15.19 -9.60 19.54
CA ALA A 308 14.07 -9.04 20.28
C ALA A 308 14.13 -9.47 21.75
N ASP A 309 14.27 -8.50 22.64
CA ASP A 309 14.09 -8.71 24.08
C ASP A 309 12.61 -8.64 24.48
N ASP A 310 12.33 -8.88 25.76
CA ASP A 310 10.95 -8.90 26.27
C ASP A 310 10.30 -7.50 26.22
N GLU A 311 11.11 -6.44 26.29
CA GLU A 311 10.65 -5.05 26.23
C GLU A 311 10.17 -4.70 24.81
N LEU A 312 10.95 -5.01 23.78
CA LEU A 312 10.56 -4.80 22.38
C LEU A 312 9.30 -5.60 22.02
N ARG A 313 9.19 -6.85 22.49
CA ARG A 313 7.96 -7.64 22.26
C ARG A 313 6.73 -6.95 22.85
N SER A 314 6.83 -6.49 24.10
CA SER A 314 5.73 -5.76 24.76
C SER A 314 5.39 -4.45 24.06
N ALA A 315 6.40 -3.70 23.58
CA ALA A 315 6.20 -2.45 22.87
C ALA A 315 5.46 -2.67 21.53
N VAL A 316 5.87 -3.69 20.77
CA VAL A 316 5.21 -4.04 19.50
C VAL A 316 3.77 -4.51 19.73
N ASP A 317 3.53 -5.37 20.72
CA ASP A 317 2.17 -5.83 21.04
C ASP A 317 1.27 -4.65 21.46
N THR A 318 1.83 -3.70 22.22
CA THR A 318 1.15 -2.45 22.59
C THR A 318 0.83 -1.58 21.37
N LEU A 319 1.76 -1.45 20.43
CA LEU A 319 1.55 -0.69 19.19
C LEU A 319 0.43 -1.30 18.34
N VAL A 320 0.42 -2.63 18.18
CA VAL A 320 -0.64 -3.33 17.42
C VAL A 320 -2.00 -3.13 18.10
N ALA A 321 -2.08 -3.31 19.41
CA ALA A 321 -3.31 -3.09 20.16
C ALA A 321 -3.81 -1.63 20.08
N ALA A 322 -2.89 -0.65 20.17
CA ALA A 322 -3.23 0.76 20.03
C ALA A 322 -3.76 1.09 18.63
N ALA A 323 -3.22 0.46 17.58
CA ALA A 323 -3.69 0.60 16.21
C ALA A 323 -5.09 0.02 16.00
N GLU A 324 -5.35 -1.18 16.54
CA GLU A 324 -6.69 -1.79 16.52
C GLU A 324 -7.72 -0.95 17.28
N ALA A 325 -7.30 -0.23 18.32
CA ALA A 325 -8.15 0.69 19.08
C ALA A 325 -8.22 2.13 18.53
N ASN A 326 -7.47 2.46 17.46
CA ASN A 326 -7.36 3.81 16.88
C ASN A 326 -6.87 4.89 17.85
N VAL A 327 -5.93 4.53 18.73
CA VAL A 327 -5.36 5.41 19.76
C VAL A 327 -3.84 5.53 19.68
N VAL A 328 -3.25 5.27 18.51
CA VAL A 328 -1.79 5.34 18.38
C VAL A 328 -1.29 6.76 18.56
N THR A 329 -0.23 6.92 19.34
CA THR A 329 0.50 8.18 19.52
C THR A 329 1.92 8.06 18.97
N ARG A 330 2.62 9.19 18.81
CA ARG A 330 4.04 9.19 18.41
C ARG A 330 4.89 8.42 19.44
N GLU A 331 4.57 8.54 20.72
CA GLU A 331 5.28 7.82 21.80
C GLU A 331 5.14 6.30 21.67
N THR A 332 4.00 5.80 21.16
CA THR A 332 3.84 4.36 20.93
C THR A 332 4.78 3.85 19.83
N LEU A 333 5.05 4.67 18.81
CA LEU A 333 6.03 4.34 17.77
C LEU A 333 7.46 4.45 18.27
N VAL A 334 7.78 5.51 19.02
CA VAL A 334 9.11 5.71 19.62
C VAL A 334 9.47 4.57 20.57
N ALA A 335 8.50 4.01 21.29
CA ALA A 335 8.73 2.84 22.15
C ALA A 335 9.17 1.59 21.36
N VAL A 336 8.85 1.50 20.07
CA VAL A 336 9.23 0.36 19.20
C VAL A 336 10.49 0.65 18.41
N PHE A 337 10.60 1.85 17.83
CA PHE A 337 11.64 2.19 16.85
C PHE A 337 12.75 3.11 17.41
N GLY A 338 12.61 3.59 18.64
CA GLY A 338 13.50 4.61 19.19
C GLY A 338 13.27 6.02 18.61
N ASP A 339 14.08 6.98 19.06
CA ASP A 339 14.09 8.38 18.59
C ASP A 339 15.53 8.85 18.32
N ASP A 340 16.42 7.92 17.96
CA ASP A 340 17.84 8.15 17.70
C ASP A 340 18.14 8.52 16.23
N GLY A 341 17.10 8.58 15.39
CA GLY A 341 17.18 8.88 13.96
C GLY A 341 17.47 7.66 13.07
N GLY A 342 17.52 6.44 13.62
CA GLY A 342 17.68 5.21 12.85
C GLY A 342 16.45 4.80 12.05
N PHE A 343 15.26 5.26 12.45
CA PHE A 343 13.97 4.93 11.84
C PHE A 343 13.16 6.21 11.53
N ASP A 344 12.35 6.17 10.46
CA ASP A 344 11.45 7.24 10.06
C ASP A 344 10.11 7.17 10.84
N VAL A 345 10.16 7.57 12.11
CA VAL A 345 8.99 7.59 13.01
C VAL A 345 7.90 8.54 12.51
N ASP A 346 8.28 9.67 11.91
CA ASP A 346 7.32 10.68 11.47
C ASP A 346 6.58 10.22 10.19
N GLY A 347 7.27 9.57 9.25
CA GLY A 347 6.67 8.90 8.11
C GLY A 347 5.72 7.78 8.53
N ALA A 348 6.11 6.99 9.53
CA ALA A 348 5.28 5.94 10.12
C ALA A 348 4.01 6.51 10.78
N PHE A 349 4.15 7.58 11.57
CA PHE A 349 3.03 8.27 12.20
C PHE A 349 2.05 8.81 11.15
N ASN A 350 2.57 9.39 10.06
CA ASN A 350 1.75 9.86 8.96
C ASN A 350 0.92 8.74 8.30
N GLN A 351 1.47 7.53 8.12
CA GLN A 351 0.70 6.37 7.62
C GLN A 351 -0.49 6.05 8.52
N LEU A 352 -0.29 6.04 9.84
CA LEU A 352 -1.35 5.78 10.82
C LEU A 352 -2.39 6.91 10.86
N THR A 353 -1.97 8.16 10.71
CA THR A 353 -2.88 9.31 10.62
C THR A 353 -3.75 9.23 9.36
N LEU A 354 -3.18 8.92 8.20
CA LEU A 354 -3.94 8.72 6.96
C LEU A 354 -4.93 7.56 7.07
N ALA A 355 -4.58 6.53 7.85
CA ALA A 355 -5.47 5.42 8.15
C ALA A 355 -6.57 5.75 9.16
N GLY A 356 -6.48 6.88 9.88
CA GLY A 356 -7.38 7.19 10.99
C GLY A 356 -7.13 6.35 12.25
N ALA A 357 -5.95 5.73 12.36
CA ALA A 357 -5.53 4.95 13.53
C ALA A 357 -4.97 5.82 14.67
N THR A 358 -4.79 7.12 14.42
CA THR A 358 -4.47 8.11 15.45
C THR A 358 -5.75 8.81 15.92
N PRO A 359 -5.82 9.24 17.20
CA PRO A 359 -6.94 10.03 17.69
C PRO A 359 -7.22 11.21 16.75
N THR A 360 -8.42 11.26 16.18
CA THR A 360 -8.85 12.32 15.27
C THR A 360 -9.32 13.56 16.04
N GLY A 361 -8.63 13.90 17.12
CA GLY A 361 -8.75 15.17 17.83
C GLY A 361 -7.60 16.10 17.46
N PRO A 362 -7.74 17.43 17.60
CA PRO A 362 -6.54 18.27 17.72
C PRO A 362 -5.64 17.69 18.81
N ALA A 363 -4.32 17.77 18.61
CA ALA A 363 -3.37 17.44 19.67
C ALA A 363 -3.79 18.19 20.95
N PRO A 364 -3.73 17.57 22.14
CA PRO A 364 -4.08 18.24 23.38
C PRO A 364 -3.36 19.58 23.45
N LEU A 365 -4.12 20.67 23.62
CA LEU A 365 -3.53 22.01 23.66
C LEU A 365 -2.48 22.05 24.78
N PRO A 366 -1.24 22.49 24.54
CA PRO A 366 -0.25 22.57 25.61
C PRO A 366 -0.73 23.51 26.74
N ARG A 367 -0.48 23.13 28.00
CA ARG A 367 -0.85 23.95 29.17
C ARG A 367 -0.40 25.42 29.05
N PRO A 368 0.85 25.72 28.61
CA PRO A 368 1.29 27.11 28.45
C PRO A 368 0.46 27.87 27.42
N GLU A 369 0.08 27.24 26.32
CA GLU A 369 -0.73 27.85 25.25
C GLU A 369 -2.17 28.12 25.73
N ALA A 370 -2.76 27.21 26.51
CA ALA A 370 -4.05 27.43 27.14
C ALA A 370 -4.04 28.67 28.06
N LEU A 371 -2.99 28.84 28.85
CA LEU A 371 -2.80 30.00 29.72
C LEU A 371 -2.60 31.29 28.91
N GLU A 372 -1.79 31.25 27.85
CA GLU A 372 -1.56 32.40 26.96
C GLU A 372 -2.83 32.86 26.25
N ARG A 373 -3.66 31.93 25.76
CA ARG A 373 -4.96 32.25 25.13
C ARG A 373 -5.90 32.98 26.08
N VAL A 374 -5.97 32.55 27.35
CA VAL A 374 -6.79 33.22 28.36
C VAL A 374 -6.25 34.62 28.68
N ARG A 375 -4.92 34.78 28.82
CA ARG A 375 -4.32 36.12 29.01
C ARG A 375 -4.60 37.04 27.83
N GLY A 376 -4.46 36.54 26.61
CA GLY A 376 -4.78 37.27 25.38
C GLY A 376 -6.24 37.70 25.34
N HIS A 377 -7.17 36.78 25.62
CA HIS A 377 -8.60 37.07 25.63
C HIS A 377 -8.99 38.13 26.68
N ILE A 378 -8.45 38.03 27.90
CA ILE A 378 -8.70 39.02 28.96
C ILE A 378 -8.19 40.41 28.54
N GLY A 379 -7.00 40.47 27.94
CA GLY A 379 -6.41 41.72 27.44
C GLY A 379 -7.21 42.34 26.30
N GLU A 380 -7.66 41.54 25.33
CA GLU A 380 -8.46 42.00 24.18
C GLU A 380 -9.88 42.42 24.56
N ALA A 381 -10.53 41.69 25.47
CA ALA A 381 -11.89 41.96 25.92
C ALA A 381 -11.97 43.11 26.95
N GLY A 382 -10.83 43.60 27.44
CA GLY A 382 -10.78 44.67 28.44
C GLY A 382 -11.47 44.30 29.75
N ILE A 383 -11.42 43.01 30.13
CA ILE A 383 -12.06 42.52 31.36
C ILE A 383 -11.32 43.12 32.56
N ASP A 384 -12.07 43.69 33.49
CA ASP A 384 -11.51 44.20 34.74
C ASP A 384 -10.89 43.05 35.54
N THR A 385 -9.61 43.20 35.88
CA THR A 385 -8.81 42.20 36.58
C THR A 385 -8.48 42.60 38.01
N ASP A 386 -9.10 43.66 38.54
CA ASP A 386 -8.97 44.02 39.95
C ASP A 386 -9.42 42.84 40.84
N GLY A 387 -8.46 42.22 41.53
CA GLY A 387 -8.66 41.00 42.33
C GLY A 387 -8.52 39.67 41.55
N TYR A 388 -8.06 39.70 40.29
CA TYR A 388 -7.85 38.54 39.43
C TYR A 388 -6.44 38.54 38.78
N PRO A 389 -5.39 38.23 39.56
CA PRO A 389 -3.99 38.30 39.10
C PRO A 389 -3.67 37.27 38.00
N LEU A 390 -3.33 37.75 36.79
CA LEU A 390 -3.06 36.92 35.60
C LEU A 390 -1.77 36.08 35.69
N ASP A 391 -0.87 36.45 36.59
CA ASP A 391 0.33 35.68 36.95
C ASP A 391 -0.01 34.45 37.80
N ARG A 392 -1.19 34.41 38.43
CA ARG A 392 -1.68 33.28 39.24
C ARG A 392 -2.68 32.36 38.52
N LEU A 393 -2.83 32.51 37.21
CA LEU A 393 -3.70 31.63 36.42
C LEU A 393 -3.24 30.18 36.54
N HIS A 394 -4.18 29.32 36.92
CA HIS A 394 -4.03 27.89 36.98
C HIS A 394 -4.86 27.24 35.87
N ALA A 395 -4.31 26.21 35.24
CA ALA A 395 -5.00 25.41 34.25
C ALA A 395 -5.08 23.96 34.72
N ASP A 396 -6.30 23.46 34.91
CA ASP A 396 -6.65 22.08 35.20
C ASP A 396 -7.08 21.36 33.92
N ARG A 397 -6.58 20.15 33.72
CA ARG A 397 -6.93 19.36 32.53
C ARG A 397 -8.34 18.80 32.64
N ILE A 398 -9.12 18.93 31.58
CA ILE A 398 -10.42 18.28 31.40
C ILE A 398 -10.38 17.39 30.13
N SER A 399 -11.44 16.61 29.88
CA SER A 399 -11.45 15.59 28.83
C SER A 399 -11.18 16.12 27.42
N VAL A 400 -11.63 17.35 27.11
CA VAL A 400 -11.54 17.99 25.78
C VAL A 400 -10.77 19.33 25.79
N GLY A 401 -9.95 19.59 26.82
CA GLY A 401 -9.25 20.87 26.96
C GLY A 401 -8.78 21.21 28.36
N TRP A 402 -8.87 22.49 28.71
CA TRP A 402 -8.41 23.05 29.98
C TRP A 402 -9.49 23.92 30.64
N MET A 403 -9.62 23.80 31.96
CA MET A 403 -10.32 24.75 32.81
C MET A 403 -9.27 25.70 33.42
N VAL A 404 -9.41 26.99 33.14
CA VAL A 404 -8.44 28.03 33.51
C VAL A 404 -9.08 29.04 34.45
N TYR A 405 -8.48 29.24 35.62
CA TYR A 405 -9.00 30.11 36.68
C TYR A 405 -7.90 30.57 37.63
N VAL A 406 -8.19 31.57 38.49
CA VAL A 406 -7.32 31.94 39.62
C VAL A 406 -7.82 31.25 40.89
N PRO A 407 -7.03 30.35 41.52
CA PRO A 407 -7.41 29.66 42.75
C PRO A 407 -7.74 30.64 43.89
N ALA A 408 -8.75 30.31 44.70
CA ALA A 408 -9.08 31.07 45.91
C ALA A 408 -8.23 30.60 47.08
N GLU A 409 -7.75 31.54 47.91
CA GLU A 409 -7.11 31.19 49.17
C GLU A 409 -8.16 30.64 50.16
N PRO A 410 -7.78 29.78 51.13
CA PRO A 410 -8.73 29.10 52.03
C PRO A 410 -9.69 30.02 52.80
N ASP A 411 -9.27 31.26 53.04
CA ASP A 411 -10.00 32.26 53.85
C ASP A 411 -10.69 33.33 52.97
N GLU A 412 -10.64 33.18 51.64
CA GLU A 412 -11.09 34.19 50.68
C GLU A 412 -12.48 33.87 50.11
N VAL A 413 -13.41 34.82 50.23
CA VAL A 413 -14.74 34.73 49.61
C VAL A 413 -14.65 35.17 48.14
N ALA A 414 -14.43 34.20 47.25
CA ALA A 414 -14.30 34.43 45.81
C ALA A 414 -15.67 34.60 45.11
N ILE A 415 -16.25 35.81 45.17
CA ILE A 415 -17.47 36.16 44.43
C ILE A 415 -17.10 36.82 43.10
N GLY A 416 -17.67 36.34 41.99
CA GLY A 416 -17.54 36.98 40.68
C GLY A 416 -16.28 36.62 39.88
N ARG A 417 -15.50 35.61 40.29
CA ARG A 417 -14.30 35.18 39.54
C ARG A 417 -14.69 34.46 38.25
N ALA A 418 -14.10 34.90 37.13
CA ALA A 418 -14.28 34.26 35.84
C ALA A 418 -13.58 32.89 35.81
N VAL A 419 -14.24 31.93 35.19
CA VAL A 419 -13.65 30.62 34.83
C VAL A 419 -13.69 30.52 33.31
N PHE A 420 -12.55 30.24 32.71
CA PHE A 420 -12.40 30.07 31.28
C PHE A 420 -12.21 28.60 30.93
N TYR A 421 -12.76 28.18 29.81
CA TYR A 421 -12.63 26.83 29.27
C TYR A 421 -11.99 26.94 27.90
N VAL A 422 -10.85 26.29 27.70
CA VAL A 422 -10.11 26.31 26.43
C VAL A 422 -10.09 24.90 25.86
N ALA A 423 -10.74 24.70 24.73
CA ALA A 423 -10.85 23.39 24.10
C ALA A 423 -9.56 23.06 23.36
N ASP A 424 -9.31 21.79 23.12
CA ASP A 424 -8.13 21.36 22.35
C ASP A 424 -8.18 21.87 20.89
N ASP A 425 -9.37 22.18 20.36
CA ASP A 425 -9.53 22.84 19.05
C ASP A 425 -9.25 24.37 19.11
N GLY A 426 -8.83 24.88 20.26
CA GLY A 426 -8.44 26.26 20.49
C GLY A 426 -9.59 27.21 20.82
N VAL A 427 -10.84 26.72 20.86
CA VAL A 427 -12.02 27.53 21.22
C VAL A 427 -11.99 27.88 22.70
N LEU A 428 -12.14 29.17 23.01
CA LEU A 428 -12.22 29.68 24.38
C LEU A 428 -13.66 30.07 24.72
N GLU A 429 -14.16 29.58 25.84
CA GLU A 429 -15.48 29.91 26.39
C GLU A 429 -15.33 30.48 27.82
N GLN A 430 -16.04 31.57 28.12
CA GLN A 430 -16.12 32.13 29.46
C GLN A 430 -17.40 31.64 30.15
N SER A 431 -17.27 31.11 31.36
CA SER A 431 -18.41 30.79 32.22
C SER A 431 -18.63 31.84 33.29
N SER A 432 -19.90 32.02 33.66
CA SER A 432 -20.30 32.79 34.82
C SER A 432 -20.03 32.00 36.11
N SER A 433 -19.61 32.70 37.17
CA SER A 433 -19.38 32.11 38.49
C SER A 433 -20.62 31.47 39.13
N SER A 434 -21.81 31.69 38.56
CA SER A 434 -23.08 31.12 39.02
C SER A 434 -23.36 29.71 38.51
N ILE A 435 -22.54 29.17 37.59
CA ILE A 435 -22.69 27.82 37.04
C ILE A 435 -21.63 26.89 37.63
N PRO A 436 -22.00 25.76 38.25
CA PRO A 436 -21.03 24.78 38.75
C PRO A 436 -20.12 24.26 37.63
N PRO A 437 -18.80 24.13 37.87
CA PRO A 437 -17.85 23.66 36.86
C PRO A 437 -18.22 22.31 36.24
N SER A 438 -18.72 21.36 37.04
CA SER A 438 -19.14 20.03 36.54
C SER A 438 -20.23 20.12 35.46
N VAL A 439 -21.21 21.00 35.65
CA VAL A 439 -22.32 21.20 34.69
C VAL A 439 -21.82 21.90 33.43
N TYR A 440 -20.92 22.87 33.57
CA TYR A 440 -20.39 23.59 32.41
C TYR A 440 -19.49 22.70 31.55
N VAL A 441 -18.66 21.85 32.19
CA VAL A 441 -17.76 20.90 31.50
C VAL A 441 -18.55 19.94 30.60
N GLU A 442 -19.65 19.35 31.08
CA GLU A 442 -20.48 18.45 30.25
C GLU A 442 -21.01 19.14 28.99
N GLY A 443 -21.53 20.37 29.13
CA GLY A 443 -22.02 21.16 28.01
C GLY A 443 -20.91 21.58 27.05
N PHE A 444 -19.73 21.90 27.58
CA PHE A 444 -18.53 22.23 26.81
C PHE A 444 -18.04 21.04 25.97
N GLU A 445 -17.99 19.85 26.56
CA GLU A 445 -17.67 18.59 25.89
C GLU A 445 -18.65 18.26 24.77
N GLN A 446 -19.94 18.52 24.98
CA GLN A 446 -20.95 18.31 23.95
C GLN A 446 -20.75 19.29 22.76
N ARG A 447 -20.55 20.58 23.03
CA ARG A 447 -20.28 21.57 21.97
C ARG A 447 -19.00 21.27 21.20
N PHE A 448 -17.94 20.81 21.88
CA PHE A 448 -16.72 20.34 21.23
C PHE A 448 -17.04 19.19 20.25
N ARG A 449 -17.79 18.17 20.69
CA ARG A 449 -18.21 17.05 19.83
C ARG A 449 -19.07 17.49 18.64
N GLU A 450 -20.00 18.41 18.85
CA GLU A 450 -20.86 18.96 17.79
C GLU A 450 -20.06 19.72 16.72
N ARG A 451 -19.12 20.58 17.12
CA ARG A 451 -18.21 21.28 16.19
C ARG A 451 -17.40 20.29 15.36
N ARG A 452 -16.92 19.21 15.97
CA ARG A 452 -16.18 18.13 15.29
C ARG A 452 -17.07 17.31 14.35
N GLY A 453 -18.31 17.07 14.71
CA GLY A 453 -19.30 16.39 13.86
C GLY A 453 -19.65 17.20 12.61
N ALA A 454 -19.84 18.51 12.75
CA ALA A 454 -20.14 19.41 11.62
C ALA A 454 -18.98 19.51 10.62
N LEU A 455 -17.72 19.50 11.10
CA LEU A 455 -16.51 19.50 10.26
C LEU A 455 -16.28 18.20 9.48
N ARG A 456 -16.96 17.10 9.83
CA ARG A 456 -16.89 15.81 9.10
C ARG A 456 -17.99 15.65 8.05
N ALA A 457 -19.00 16.51 8.06
CA ALA A 457 -20.17 16.45 7.17
C ALA A 457 -20.12 17.46 6.01
N GLY A 458 -19.13 18.36 6.00
CA GLY A 458 -18.79 19.23 4.87
C GLY A 458 -17.48 18.78 4.26
#